data_AF-A0A9Q9XYU6-F1
#
_entry.id   AF-A0A9Q9XYU6-F1
#
_cell.length_a   1.000
_cell.length_b   1.000
_cell.length_c   1.000
_cell.angle_alpha   90.00
_cell.angle_beta   90.00
_cell.angle_gamma   90.00
#
_symmetry.space_group_name_H-M   'P 1'
#
loop_
_entity.id
_entity.type
_entity.pdbx_description
1 polymer ?
#
loop_
_entity_poly.entity_id
_entity_poly.type
_entity_poly.pdbx_seq_one_letter_code
_entity_poly.pdbx_strand_id
1 'polypeptide(L)'
;MCGLNNCELTEKSCSVLATVLSSKTILKELNLNNSRLLNSGVKEICEGLKNPVCELKILKLSNCDLNDESCSALASVLSSDSSSLKDLDLSNNNLQDPGVELLSDGLKENCKLEKLCLSDCSVTEEGSKALASALRSNPSHLIELDLTGNDPGQSGVKELSDLLQDPSCKLKTLRFLSPAADEACQFVTGIVGKKPLLLRKLNLSEQKLGDKQMDQIAALLQDKHCKLNTLMLNNNCITEEGCVALTSAFNSNPQNLIELDLSGNKLRNTGIEKICPLLENAQCRLEKLKLSDCCITEEGYKTLTSSLKSNSHLTELDLRGNHPGQSGVEGLIDLQRGWML
;
A
#
# COMPACT_ATOMS: atom_id res chain seq x y z
N MET A 1 5.10 -10.47 -31.43
CA MET A 1 4.81 -10.88 -30.06
C MET A 1 4.95 -12.39 -29.99
N CYS A 2 5.65 -12.93 -28.99
CA CYS A 2 5.72 -14.38 -28.72
C CYS A 2 5.32 -14.61 -27.26
N GLY A 3 4.32 -15.45 -27.03
CA GLY A 3 3.87 -15.84 -25.70
C GLY A 3 4.16 -17.32 -25.48
N LEU A 4 4.96 -17.60 -24.44
CA LEU A 4 5.27 -18.94 -23.94
C LEU A 4 4.90 -18.99 -22.44
N ASN A 5 3.79 -18.35 -22.08
CA ASN A 5 3.30 -18.31 -20.72
C ASN A 5 2.74 -19.69 -20.31
N ASN A 6 2.92 -20.06 -19.04
CA ASN A 6 2.54 -21.37 -18.49
C ASN A 6 3.19 -22.54 -19.23
N CYS A 7 4.40 -22.37 -19.76
CA CYS A 7 5.13 -23.44 -20.45
C CYS A 7 6.22 -24.01 -19.53
N GLU A 8 6.43 -25.32 -19.58
CA GLU A 8 7.59 -25.96 -18.94
C GLU A 8 8.84 -25.67 -19.77
N LEU A 9 9.44 -24.52 -19.53
CA LEU A 9 10.69 -24.13 -20.17
C LEU A 9 11.87 -24.75 -19.43
N THR A 10 12.73 -25.43 -20.18
CA THR A 10 14.00 -25.94 -19.67
C THR A 10 15.11 -24.92 -19.91
N GLU A 11 16.26 -25.09 -19.27
CA GLU A 11 17.47 -24.31 -19.56
C GLU A 11 17.84 -24.36 -21.05
N LYS A 12 17.70 -25.53 -21.69
CA LYS A 12 17.93 -25.69 -23.13
C LYS A 12 16.96 -24.85 -23.96
N SER A 13 15.70 -24.74 -23.54
CA SER A 13 14.71 -23.85 -24.17
C SER A 13 15.14 -22.38 -24.05
N CYS A 14 15.68 -21.98 -22.89
CA CYS A 14 16.18 -20.62 -22.64
C CYS A 14 17.40 -20.29 -23.52
N SER A 15 18.31 -21.23 -23.72
CA SER A 15 19.46 -21.06 -24.63
C SER A 15 19.04 -20.90 -26.10
N VAL A 16 18.00 -21.63 -26.53
CA VAL A 16 17.39 -21.42 -27.86
C VAL A 16 16.77 -20.03 -27.97
N LEU A 17 16.04 -19.57 -26.95
CA LEU A 17 15.48 -18.21 -26.91
C LEU A 17 16.60 -17.15 -26.95
N ALA A 18 17.69 -17.33 -26.20
CA ALA A 18 18.85 -16.46 -26.22
C ALA A 18 19.49 -16.36 -27.61
N THR A 19 19.55 -17.49 -28.33
CA THR A 19 20.04 -17.54 -29.72
C THR A 19 19.12 -16.74 -30.66
N VAL A 20 17.80 -16.87 -30.48
CA VAL A 20 16.82 -16.09 -31.26
C VAL A 20 16.98 -14.59 -30.97
N LEU A 21 17.13 -14.20 -29.71
CA LEU A 21 17.32 -12.81 -29.29
C LEU A 21 18.66 -12.23 -29.78
N SER A 22 19.69 -13.08 -29.93
CA SER A 22 21.00 -12.73 -30.50
C SER A 22 21.03 -12.67 -32.02
N SER A 23 19.93 -13.01 -32.69
CA SER A 23 19.79 -12.95 -34.14
C SER A 23 19.01 -11.71 -34.57
N LYS A 24 19.06 -11.34 -35.85
CA LYS A 24 18.22 -10.26 -36.42
C LYS A 24 16.75 -10.69 -36.43
N THR A 25 16.12 -10.65 -35.27
CA THR A 25 14.73 -11.03 -35.04
C THR A 25 13.81 -9.80 -35.09
N ILE A 26 12.58 -10.00 -35.55
CA ILE A 26 11.52 -8.99 -35.49
C ILE A 26 10.79 -9.00 -34.13
N LEU A 27 11.22 -9.84 -33.19
CA LEU A 27 10.54 -10.04 -31.91
C LEU A 27 10.66 -8.78 -31.03
N LYS A 28 9.51 -8.16 -30.72
CA LYS A 28 9.42 -6.97 -29.86
C LYS A 28 8.90 -7.24 -28.45
N GLU A 29 8.18 -8.34 -28.28
CA GLU A 29 7.59 -8.74 -27.00
C GLU A 29 7.76 -10.23 -26.79
N LEU A 30 8.28 -10.59 -25.62
CA LEU A 30 8.43 -11.95 -25.15
C LEU A 30 7.75 -12.08 -23.78
N ASN A 31 6.73 -12.93 -23.71
CA ASN A 31 6.00 -13.20 -22.48
C ASN A 31 6.31 -14.63 -22.01
N LEU A 32 6.93 -14.74 -20.84
CA LEU A 32 7.33 -15.99 -20.19
C LEU A 32 6.64 -16.16 -18.83
N ASN A 33 5.57 -15.41 -18.55
CA ASN A 33 4.90 -15.44 -17.25
C ASN A 33 4.48 -16.87 -16.86
N ASN A 34 4.58 -17.18 -15.57
CA ASN A 34 4.24 -18.49 -15.00
C ASN A 34 5.05 -19.65 -15.61
N SER A 35 6.28 -19.38 -16.06
CA SER A 35 7.21 -20.40 -16.55
C SER A 35 8.39 -20.47 -15.59
N ARG A 36 8.68 -21.66 -15.06
CA ARG A 36 9.77 -21.85 -14.09
C ARG A 36 11.13 -21.83 -14.80
N LEU A 37 11.69 -20.65 -14.99
CA LEU A 37 12.94 -20.45 -15.72
C LEU A 37 14.18 -20.83 -14.91
N LEU A 38 14.09 -20.73 -13.58
CA LEU A 38 15.24 -20.71 -12.66
C LEU A 38 16.24 -19.58 -13.01
N ASN A 39 17.21 -19.34 -12.13
CA ASN A 39 18.21 -18.30 -12.34
C ASN A 39 19.08 -18.54 -13.58
N SER A 40 19.39 -19.80 -13.89
CA SER A 40 20.18 -20.15 -15.08
C SER A 40 19.44 -19.82 -16.38
N GLY A 41 18.14 -20.09 -16.47
CA GLY A 41 17.34 -19.77 -17.65
C GLY A 41 17.27 -18.26 -17.92
N VAL A 42 17.08 -17.44 -16.87
CA VAL A 42 17.11 -15.98 -17.00
C VAL A 42 18.49 -15.48 -17.42
N LYS A 43 19.56 -16.04 -16.86
CA LYS A 43 20.92 -15.70 -17.25
C LYS A 43 21.19 -15.95 -18.74
N GLU A 44 20.79 -17.11 -19.26
CA GLU A 44 20.88 -17.43 -20.69
C GLU A 44 20.12 -16.40 -21.54
N ILE A 45 18.87 -16.10 -21.19
CA ILE A 45 18.06 -15.10 -21.90
C ILE A 45 18.73 -13.73 -21.87
N CYS A 46 19.33 -13.32 -20.75
CA CYS A 46 20.04 -12.06 -20.60
C CYS A 46 21.25 -11.93 -21.53
N GLU A 47 21.96 -13.02 -21.83
CA GLU A 47 23.04 -13.00 -22.84
C GLU A 47 22.50 -12.62 -24.23
N GLY A 48 21.32 -13.13 -24.59
CA GLY A 48 20.63 -12.74 -25.82
C GLY A 48 20.16 -11.29 -25.84
N LEU A 49 19.64 -10.80 -24.70
CA LEU A 49 19.17 -9.41 -24.56
C LEU A 49 20.28 -8.37 -24.64
N LYS A 50 21.50 -8.72 -24.19
CA LYS A 50 22.68 -7.84 -24.29
C LYS A 50 23.21 -7.70 -25.71
N ASN A 51 22.78 -8.57 -26.64
CA ASN A 51 23.26 -8.51 -28.01
C ASN A 51 22.82 -7.21 -28.71
N PRO A 52 23.72 -6.45 -29.36
CA PRO A 52 23.39 -5.21 -30.07
C PRO A 52 22.33 -5.33 -31.17
N VAL A 53 22.09 -6.53 -31.73
CA VAL A 53 21.02 -6.73 -32.71
C VAL A 53 19.67 -7.02 -32.07
N CYS A 54 19.61 -7.21 -30.75
CA CYS A 54 18.38 -7.49 -30.05
C CYS A 54 17.50 -6.24 -30.00
N GLU A 55 16.30 -6.33 -30.58
CA GLU A 55 15.35 -5.22 -30.61
C GLU A 55 14.13 -5.44 -29.70
N LEU A 56 14.22 -6.38 -28.75
CA LEU A 56 13.15 -6.69 -27.80
C LEU A 56 12.83 -5.45 -26.95
N LYS A 57 11.55 -5.12 -26.84
CA LYS A 57 11.05 -3.95 -26.11
C LYS A 57 10.33 -4.32 -24.83
N ILE A 58 9.64 -5.46 -24.82
CA ILE A 58 8.80 -5.90 -23.71
C ILE A 58 9.24 -7.30 -23.29
N LEU A 59 9.56 -7.47 -22.02
CA LEU A 59 9.88 -8.75 -21.41
C LEU A 59 9.01 -8.95 -20.17
N LYS A 60 8.24 -10.04 -20.16
CA LYS A 60 7.38 -10.40 -19.04
C LYS A 60 7.87 -11.70 -18.41
N LEU A 61 8.21 -11.63 -17.14
CA LEU A 61 8.80 -12.66 -16.30
C LEU A 61 8.05 -12.79 -14.96
N SER A 62 6.76 -12.46 -14.94
CA SER A 62 5.97 -12.57 -13.73
C SER A 62 5.84 -14.03 -13.29
N ASN A 63 5.98 -14.28 -11.97
CA ASN A 63 5.84 -15.61 -11.36
C ASN A 63 6.72 -16.67 -12.04
N CYS A 64 8.03 -16.40 -12.12
CA CYS A 64 9.01 -17.24 -12.80
C CYS A 64 10.05 -17.89 -11.84
N ASP A 65 9.79 -17.83 -10.52
CA ASP A 65 10.67 -18.36 -9.46
C ASP A 65 12.05 -17.65 -9.43
N LEU A 66 12.04 -16.32 -9.62
CA LEU A 66 13.26 -15.51 -9.67
C LEU A 66 13.69 -14.99 -8.29
N ASN A 67 15.00 -14.82 -8.11
CA ASN A 67 15.61 -14.20 -6.93
C ASN A 67 16.70 -13.17 -7.31
N ASP A 68 17.52 -12.77 -6.35
CA ASP A 68 18.60 -11.80 -6.47
C ASP A 68 19.67 -12.16 -7.52
N GLU A 69 19.99 -13.45 -7.73
CA GLU A 69 20.91 -13.85 -8.81
C GLU A 69 20.36 -13.50 -10.20
N SER A 70 19.06 -13.69 -10.42
CA SER A 70 18.37 -13.27 -11.65
C SER A 70 18.39 -11.76 -11.80
N CYS A 71 18.23 -11.01 -10.70
CA CYS A 71 18.32 -9.55 -10.70
C CYS A 71 19.71 -9.06 -11.13
N SER A 72 20.80 -9.73 -10.76
CA SER A 72 22.14 -9.37 -11.23
C SER A 72 22.27 -9.46 -12.75
N ALA A 73 21.77 -10.55 -13.35
CA ALA A 73 21.77 -10.73 -14.80
C ALA A 73 20.92 -9.65 -15.50
N LEU A 74 19.72 -9.37 -14.99
CA LEU A 74 18.82 -8.34 -15.50
C LEU A 74 19.41 -6.93 -15.36
N ALA A 75 20.05 -6.61 -14.24
CA ALA A 75 20.73 -5.34 -14.02
C ALA A 75 21.84 -5.10 -15.07
N SER A 76 22.56 -6.15 -15.47
CA SER A 76 23.55 -6.08 -16.54
C SER A 76 22.92 -5.79 -17.91
N VAL A 77 21.67 -6.24 -18.15
CA VAL A 77 20.91 -5.88 -19.35
C VAL A 77 20.46 -4.42 -19.28
N LEU A 78 19.94 -3.98 -18.13
CA LEU A 78 19.39 -2.62 -17.96
C LEU A 78 20.46 -1.52 -18.11
N SER A 79 21.68 -1.79 -17.64
CA SER A 79 22.84 -0.89 -17.74
C SER A 79 23.56 -0.97 -19.09
N SER A 80 23.20 -1.91 -19.97
CA SER A 80 23.85 -2.08 -21.26
C SER A 80 23.36 -1.05 -22.28
N ASP A 81 24.28 -0.34 -22.93
CA ASP A 81 23.97 0.62 -24.01
C ASP A 81 23.26 -0.04 -25.21
N SER A 82 23.50 -1.34 -25.42
CA SER A 82 22.84 -2.13 -26.47
C SER A 82 21.39 -2.46 -26.18
N SER A 83 20.96 -2.34 -24.91
CA SER A 83 19.62 -2.74 -24.51
C SER A 83 18.56 -1.91 -25.22
N SER A 84 17.57 -2.62 -25.74
CA SER A 84 16.39 -2.06 -26.38
C SER A 84 15.17 -2.02 -25.46
N LEU A 85 15.28 -2.61 -24.27
CA LEU A 85 14.15 -2.92 -23.40
C LEU A 85 13.49 -1.63 -22.86
N LYS A 86 12.16 -1.62 -22.89
CA LYS A 86 11.29 -0.51 -22.50
C LYS A 86 10.31 -0.90 -21.40
N ASP A 87 9.90 -2.16 -21.34
CA ASP A 87 8.93 -2.67 -20.39
C ASP A 87 9.44 -3.99 -19.82
N LEU A 88 9.55 -4.05 -18.49
CA LEU A 88 10.00 -5.21 -17.74
C LEU A 88 9.01 -5.50 -16.63
N ASP A 89 8.37 -6.67 -16.71
CA ASP A 89 7.48 -7.18 -15.66
C ASP A 89 8.15 -8.32 -14.91
N LEU A 90 8.44 -8.10 -13.63
CA LEU A 90 9.03 -9.06 -12.71
C LEU A 90 8.08 -9.42 -11.55
N SER A 91 6.80 -9.06 -11.68
CA SER A 91 5.83 -9.19 -10.58
C SER A 91 5.70 -10.63 -10.07
N ASN A 92 5.36 -10.81 -8.80
CA ASN A 92 5.17 -12.13 -8.16
C ASN A 92 6.45 -12.99 -8.17
N ASN A 93 7.63 -12.39 -7.98
CA ASN A 93 8.89 -13.11 -7.78
C ASN A 93 9.52 -12.70 -6.44
N ASN A 94 10.21 -13.60 -5.74
CA ASN A 94 10.75 -13.30 -4.41
C ASN A 94 12.12 -12.58 -4.49
N LEU A 95 12.15 -11.39 -5.08
CA LEU A 95 13.39 -10.64 -5.34
C LEU A 95 13.99 -10.05 -4.06
N GLN A 96 13.14 -9.60 -3.14
CA GLN A 96 13.51 -8.93 -1.89
C GLN A 96 14.36 -7.66 -2.12
N ASP A 97 14.81 -7.02 -1.03
CA ASP A 97 15.63 -5.81 -1.13
C ASP A 97 16.97 -6.03 -1.88
N PRO A 98 17.73 -7.12 -1.66
CA PRO A 98 18.99 -7.34 -2.38
C PRO A 98 18.80 -7.43 -3.91
N GLY A 99 17.75 -8.11 -4.38
CA GLY A 99 17.44 -8.17 -5.80
C GLY A 99 17.07 -6.80 -6.37
N VAL A 100 16.28 -6.02 -5.62
CA VAL A 100 15.91 -4.66 -6.03
C VAL A 100 17.07 -3.69 -5.99
N GLU A 101 18.02 -3.83 -5.06
CA GLU A 101 19.27 -3.05 -5.03
C GLU A 101 20.10 -3.29 -6.29
N LEU A 102 20.25 -4.56 -6.71
CA LEU A 102 20.93 -4.91 -7.95
C LEU A 102 20.22 -4.30 -9.18
N LEU A 103 18.89 -4.40 -9.25
CA LEU A 103 18.12 -3.76 -10.31
C LEU A 103 18.29 -2.24 -10.30
N SER A 104 18.32 -1.63 -9.11
CA SER A 104 18.52 -0.20 -8.90
C SER A 104 19.88 0.26 -9.44
N ASP A 105 20.94 -0.54 -9.26
CA ASP A 105 22.24 -0.27 -9.87
C ASP A 105 22.17 -0.28 -11.40
N GLY A 106 21.41 -1.21 -11.98
CA GLY A 106 21.15 -1.26 -13.42
C GLY A 106 20.36 -0.06 -13.98
N LEU A 107 19.61 0.66 -13.14
CA LEU A 107 18.79 1.82 -13.55
C LEU A 107 19.56 3.16 -13.55
N LYS A 108 20.70 3.25 -12.84
CA LYS A 108 21.41 4.51 -12.56
C LYS A 108 22.04 5.20 -13.77
N GLU A 109 22.39 4.50 -14.84
CA GLU A 109 23.10 5.09 -15.98
C GLU A 109 22.61 4.50 -17.30
N ASN A 110 22.34 5.35 -18.30
CA ASN A 110 21.93 4.99 -19.68
C ASN A 110 20.74 4.01 -19.82
N CYS A 111 20.03 3.72 -18.74
CA CYS A 111 18.89 2.81 -18.78
C CYS A 111 17.74 3.43 -19.58
N LYS A 112 17.29 2.70 -20.61
CA LYS A 112 16.21 3.13 -21.52
C LYS A 112 14.82 2.65 -21.08
N LEU A 113 14.74 1.94 -19.96
CA LEU A 113 13.51 1.34 -19.48
C LEU A 113 12.48 2.42 -19.15
N GLU A 114 11.24 2.22 -19.58
CA GLU A 114 10.11 3.14 -19.39
C GLU A 114 9.09 2.61 -18.39
N LYS A 115 8.96 1.29 -18.27
CA LYS A 115 8.05 0.63 -17.33
C LYS A 115 8.74 -0.49 -16.58
N LEU A 116 8.57 -0.49 -15.27
CA LEU A 116 9.07 -1.53 -14.37
C LEU A 116 7.95 -1.97 -13.44
N CYS A 117 7.55 -3.23 -13.52
CA CYS A 117 6.60 -3.83 -12.59
C CYS A 117 7.32 -4.77 -11.63
N LEU A 118 7.25 -4.44 -10.35
CA LEU A 118 7.80 -5.19 -9.22
C LEU A 118 6.69 -5.52 -8.22
N SER A 119 5.45 -5.71 -8.68
CA SER A 119 4.32 -6.03 -7.79
C SER A 119 4.60 -7.33 -7.05
N ASP A 120 4.28 -7.40 -5.76
CA ASP A 120 4.40 -8.62 -4.95
C ASP A 120 5.80 -9.26 -5.04
N CYS A 121 6.84 -8.44 -4.87
CA CYS A 121 8.24 -8.86 -4.97
C CYS A 121 9.00 -8.93 -3.62
N SER A 122 8.25 -8.89 -2.51
CA SER A 122 8.79 -8.84 -1.13
C SER A 122 9.72 -7.65 -0.89
N VAL A 123 9.49 -6.53 -1.58
CA VAL A 123 10.29 -5.30 -1.45
C VAL A 123 9.89 -4.58 -0.16
N THR A 124 10.88 -4.17 0.62
CA THR A 124 10.66 -3.43 1.87
C THR A 124 11.02 -1.95 1.72
N GLU A 125 11.16 -1.28 2.87
CA GLU A 125 11.61 0.10 2.96
C GLU A 125 13.00 0.31 2.33
N GLU A 126 13.93 -0.63 2.49
CA GLU A 126 15.30 -0.49 1.97
C GLU A 126 15.35 -0.60 0.44
N GLY A 127 14.69 -1.58 -0.16
CA GLY A 127 14.60 -1.69 -1.63
C GLY A 127 13.88 -0.50 -2.26
N SER A 128 12.87 0.06 -1.57
CA SER A 128 12.17 1.27 -2.02
C SER A 128 13.08 2.51 -2.00
N LYS A 129 13.93 2.66 -0.98
CA LYS A 129 14.97 3.72 -0.93
C LYS A 129 15.98 3.54 -2.05
N ALA A 130 16.43 2.32 -2.31
CA ALA A 130 17.38 2.02 -3.38
C ALA A 130 16.84 2.44 -4.76
N LEU A 131 15.57 2.10 -5.04
CA LEU A 131 14.87 2.54 -6.25
C LEU A 131 14.79 4.07 -6.32
N ALA A 132 14.37 4.72 -5.25
CA ALA A 132 14.28 6.19 -5.23
C ALA A 132 15.64 6.85 -5.51
N SER A 133 16.72 6.33 -4.91
CA SER A 133 18.09 6.82 -5.12
C SER A 133 18.57 6.63 -6.57
N ALA A 134 18.30 5.46 -7.16
CA ALA A 134 18.64 5.19 -8.55
C ALA A 134 17.92 6.13 -9.52
N LEU A 135 16.62 6.37 -9.29
CA LEU A 135 15.79 7.25 -10.11
C LEU A 135 16.10 8.75 -9.93
N ARG A 136 16.77 9.16 -8.83
CA ARG A 136 17.33 10.52 -8.70
C ARG A 136 18.63 10.69 -9.47
N SER A 137 19.46 9.65 -9.51
CA SER A 137 20.84 9.72 -10.04
C SER A 137 20.87 9.84 -11.56
N ASN A 138 19.86 9.29 -12.23
CA ASN A 138 19.63 9.42 -13.66
C ASN A 138 18.33 10.18 -13.89
N PRO A 139 18.21 11.12 -14.84
CA PRO A 139 16.91 11.51 -15.39
C PRO A 139 16.30 10.31 -16.12
N SER A 140 15.90 9.29 -15.36
CA SER A 140 15.52 7.96 -15.84
C SER A 140 14.44 8.09 -16.90
N HIS A 141 14.52 7.27 -17.95
CA HIS A 141 13.40 7.12 -18.89
C HIS A 141 12.16 6.47 -18.25
N LEU A 142 12.25 6.06 -16.98
CA LEU A 142 11.16 5.39 -16.29
C LEU A 142 9.98 6.34 -16.10
N ILE A 143 8.85 5.96 -16.69
CA ILE A 143 7.58 6.66 -16.68
C ILE A 143 6.60 5.97 -15.73
N GLU A 144 6.69 4.63 -15.61
CA GLU A 144 5.82 3.84 -14.76
C GLU A 144 6.61 2.89 -13.86
N LEU A 145 6.37 2.96 -12.56
CA LEU A 145 6.90 2.05 -11.55
C LEU A 145 5.73 1.48 -10.74
N ASP A 146 5.57 0.15 -10.78
CA ASP A 146 4.58 -0.56 -9.99
C ASP A 146 5.24 -1.36 -8.87
N LEU A 147 4.96 -0.99 -7.63
CA LEU A 147 5.41 -1.61 -6.39
C LEU A 147 4.22 -2.14 -5.56
N THR A 148 3.05 -2.33 -6.17
CA THR A 148 1.85 -2.83 -5.47
C THR A 148 2.16 -4.15 -4.74
N GLY A 149 1.51 -4.39 -3.60
CA GLY A 149 1.73 -5.62 -2.81
C GLY A 149 2.99 -5.63 -1.94
N ASN A 150 3.96 -4.74 -2.16
CA ASN A 150 5.17 -4.61 -1.35
C ASN A 150 4.94 -3.80 -0.05
N ASP A 151 6.00 -3.51 0.71
CA ASP A 151 5.95 -2.65 1.90
C ASP A 151 7.05 -1.58 1.86
N PRO A 152 6.83 -0.44 1.19
CA PRO A 152 7.82 0.62 1.11
C PRO A 152 8.13 1.30 2.46
N GLY A 153 7.41 0.99 3.54
CA GLY A 153 7.59 1.63 4.83
C GLY A 153 7.36 3.15 4.79
N GLN A 154 7.51 3.81 5.94
CA GLN A 154 7.23 5.26 6.01
C GLN A 154 8.32 6.06 5.29
N SER A 155 9.59 5.63 5.40
CA SER A 155 10.67 6.40 4.81
C SER A 155 10.87 6.08 3.32
N GLY A 156 10.58 4.87 2.85
CA GLY A 156 10.56 4.58 1.41
C GLY A 156 9.42 5.33 0.71
N VAL A 157 8.22 5.41 1.31
CA VAL A 157 7.14 6.29 0.82
C VAL A 157 7.59 7.74 0.75
N LYS A 158 8.35 8.22 1.75
CA LYS A 158 8.90 9.58 1.76
C LYS A 158 9.87 9.78 0.61
N GLU A 159 10.89 8.94 0.47
CA GLU A 159 11.90 9.05 -0.59
C GLU A 159 11.27 9.02 -1.99
N LEU A 160 10.35 8.08 -2.23
CA LEU A 160 9.61 7.97 -3.49
C LEU A 160 8.70 9.19 -3.74
N SER A 161 8.11 9.77 -2.70
CA SER A 161 7.28 10.98 -2.84
C SER A 161 8.11 12.22 -3.10
N ASP A 162 9.26 12.36 -2.44
CA ASP A 162 10.22 13.43 -2.67
C ASP A 162 10.79 13.34 -4.09
N LEU A 163 11.03 12.14 -4.61
CA LEU A 163 11.41 11.91 -6.01
C LEU A 163 10.37 12.47 -7.00
N LEU A 164 9.07 12.30 -6.73
CA LEU A 164 8.01 12.84 -7.59
C LEU A 164 7.91 14.37 -7.56
N GLN A 165 8.52 15.03 -6.57
CA GLN A 165 8.62 16.50 -6.51
C GLN A 165 9.85 17.03 -7.26
N ASP A 166 10.79 16.17 -7.64
CA ASP A 166 11.98 16.56 -8.38
C ASP A 166 11.59 16.94 -9.83
N PRO A 167 11.88 18.18 -10.29
CA PRO A 167 11.57 18.60 -11.66
C PRO A 167 12.25 17.78 -12.76
N SER A 168 13.35 17.09 -12.44
CA SER A 168 14.09 16.23 -13.36
C SER A 168 13.45 14.84 -13.50
N CYS A 169 12.62 14.44 -12.53
CA CYS A 169 11.95 13.14 -12.52
C CYS A 169 10.98 13.01 -13.70
N LYS A 170 11.04 11.88 -14.41
CA LYS A 170 10.14 11.55 -15.52
C LYS A 170 9.01 10.61 -15.14
N LEU A 171 9.04 10.09 -13.91
CA LEU A 171 8.06 9.15 -13.41
C LEU A 171 6.69 9.83 -13.34
N LYS A 172 5.73 9.32 -14.09
CA LYS A 172 4.35 9.83 -14.14
C LYS A 172 3.41 8.98 -13.32
N THR A 173 3.70 7.69 -13.25
CA THR A 173 2.89 6.70 -12.55
C THR A 173 3.76 5.97 -11.55
N LEU A 174 3.43 6.10 -10.26
CA LEU A 174 4.01 5.31 -9.18
C LEU A 174 2.86 4.64 -8.44
N ARG A 175 2.86 3.31 -8.35
CA ARG A 175 1.86 2.56 -7.59
C ARG A 175 2.54 1.77 -6.47
N PHE A 176 1.95 1.80 -5.30
CA PHE A 176 2.28 0.89 -4.19
C PHE A 176 1.06 0.62 -3.29
N LEU A 177 -0.02 1.40 -3.44
CA LEU A 177 -1.33 1.19 -2.85
C LEU A 177 -2.26 0.44 -3.81
N SER A 178 -3.30 -0.21 -3.29
CA SER A 178 -4.42 -0.65 -4.12
C SER A 178 -5.10 0.53 -4.83
N PRO A 179 -5.78 0.34 -5.98
CA PRO A 179 -6.44 1.45 -6.67
C PRO A 179 -7.42 2.26 -5.80
N ALA A 180 -8.20 1.57 -4.95
CA ALA A 180 -9.14 2.23 -4.04
C ALA A 180 -8.41 3.01 -2.93
N ALA A 181 -7.34 2.44 -2.36
CA ALA A 181 -6.54 3.13 -1.35
C ALA A 181 -5.76 4.31 -1.95
N ASP A 182 -5.31 4.22 -3.21
CA ASP A 182 -4.64 5.32 -3.91
C ASP A 182 -5.60 6.49 -4.19
N GLU A 183 -6.80 6.22 -4.69
CA GLU A 183 -7.84 7.24 -4.88
C GLU A 183 -8.15 7.97 -3.56
N ALA A 184 -8.32 7.20 -2.48
CA ALA A 184 -8.53 7.75 -1.15
C ALA A 184 -7.33 8.54 -0.63
N CYS A 185 -6.10 8.07 -0.87
CA CYS A 185 -4.86 8.76 -0.53
C CYS A 185 -4.75 10.11 -1.24
N GLN A 186 -5.08 10.17 -2.53
CA GLN A 186 -5.09 11.40 -3.32
C GLN A 186 -6.17 12.36 -2.82
N PHE A 187 -7.39 11.87 -2.56
CA PHE A 187 -8.47 12.67 -2.00
C PHE A 187 -8.07 13.31 -0.66
N VAL A 188 -7.55 12.52 0.28
CA VAL A 188 -7.09 13.02 1.58
C VAL A 188 -5.91 13.97 1.42
N THR A 189 -4.97 13.69 0.53
CA THR A 189 -3.85 14.60 0.22
C THR A 189 -4.35 15.96 -0.28
N GLY A 190 -5.42 15.99 -1.07
CA GLY A 190 -6.06 17.22 -1.53
C GLY A 190 -6.66 18.06 -0.39
N ILE A 191 -7.09 17.43 0.71
CA ILE A 191 -7.62 18.12 1.89
C ILE A 191 -6.49 18.66 2.78
N VAL A 192 -5.51 17.81 3.11
CA VAL A 192 -4.49 18.14 4.12
C VAL A 192 -3.16 18.63 3.56
N GLY A 193 -2.99 18.63 2.24
CA GLY A 193 -1.79 19.10 1.52
C GLY A 193 -0.55 18.23 1.71
N LYS A 194 -0.67 17.07 2.36
CA LYS A 194 0.43 16.13 2.62
C LYS A 194 -0.07 14.71 2.44
N LYS A 195 0.83 13.81 2.02
CA LYS A 195 0.49 12.39 1.88
C LYS A 195 0.12 11.79 3.25
N PRO A 196 -1.08 11.19 3.40
CA PRO A 196 -1.55 10.66 4.68
C PRO A 196 -0.68 9.54 5.23
N LEU A 197 -0.02 8.76 4.36
CA LEU A 197 0.91 7.69 4.76
C LEU A 197 2.15 8.18 5.53
N LEU A 198 2.45 9.49 5.45
CA LEU A 198 3.54 10.12 6.19
C LEU A 198 3.09 10.70 7.53
N LEU A 199 1.79 10.67 7.83
CA LEU A 199 1.21 11.28 9.01
C LEU A 199 0.99 10.24 10.12
N ARG A 200 1.12 10.69 11.37
CA ARG A 200 0.63 9.95 12.55
C ARG A 200 -0.67 10.50 13.08
N LYS A 201 -0.95 11.77 12.79
CA LYS A 201 -2.20 12.46 13.13
C LYS A 201 -2.82 13.00 11.87
N LEU A 202 -4.06 12.60 11.60
CA LEU A 202 -4.86 13.05 10.48
C LEU A 202 -6.10 13.75 11.01
N ASN A 203 -6.23 15.03 10.71
CA ASN A 203 -7.42 15.81 11.04
C ASN A 203 -8.20 16.08 9.76
N LEU A 204 -9.38 15.49 9.67
CA LEU A 204 -10.37 15.67 8.60
C LEU A 204 -11.66 16.26 9.16
N SER A 205 -11.62 16.95 10.30
CA SER A 205 -12.82 17.55 10.91
C SER A 205 -13.41 18.64 10.00
N GLU A 206 -14.73 18.80 10.05
CA GLU A 206 -15.50 19.87 9.39
C GLU A 206 -15.36 19.90 7.86
N GLN A 207 -15.12 18.75 7.23
CA GLN A 207 -14.97 18.61 5.77
C GLN A 207 -16.27 18.21 5.06
N LYS A 208 -17.36 17.99 5.80
CA LYS A 208 -18.66 17.53 5.26
C LYS A 208 -18.53 16.26 4.42
N LEU A 209 -17.71 15.32 4.89
CA LEU A 209 -17.42 14.08 4.18
C LEU A 209 -18.70 13.29 3.87
N GLY A 210 -19.52 12.98 4.88
CA GLY A 210 -20.63 12.04 4.74
C GLY A 210 -20.17 10.59 4.54
N ASP A 211 -21.12 9.66 4.48
CA ASP A 211 -20.82 8.22 4.51
C ASP A 211 -20.12 7.71 3.25
N LYS A 212 -20.48 8.24 2.07
CA LYS A 212 -19.85 7.85 0.80
C LYS A 212 -18.34 8.15 0.77
N GLN A 213 -17.94 9.33 1.26
CA GLN A 213 -16.53 9.69 1.35
C GLN A 213 -15.84 8.88 2.46
N MET A 214 -16.57 8.49 3.50
CA MET A 214 -16.04 7.58 4.52
C MET A 214 -15.76 6.19 3.97
N ASP A 215 -16.60 5.66 3.07
CA ASP A 215 -16.31 4.40 2.36
C ASP A 215 -15.00 4.50 1.55
N GLN A 216 -14.78 5.62 0.89
CA GLN A 216 -13.54 5.88 0.16
C GLN A 216 -12.35 5.95 1.12
N ILE A 217 -12.41 6.78 2.17
CA ILE A 217 -11.33 6.92 3.16
C ILE A 217 -11.06 5.58 3.86
N ALA A 218 -12.07 4.75 4.08
CA ALA A 218 -11.92 3.44 4.69
C ALA A 218 -10.97 2.54 3.87
N ALA A 219 -10.93 2.65 2.55
CA ALA A 219 -9.98 1.90 1.72
C ALA A 219 -8.51 2.26 2.06
N LEU A 220 -8.21 3.54 2.30
CA LEU A 220 -6.89 3.98 2.77
C LEU A 220 -6.60 3.50 4.19
N LEU A 221 -7.58 3.54 5.09
CA LEU A 221 -7.42 3.12 6.48
C LEU A 221 -7.22 1.59 6.61
N GLN A 222 -7.83 0.81 5.72
CA GLN A 222 -7.65 -0.65 5.58
C GLN A 222 -6.24 -1.00 5.10
N ASP A 223 -5.62 -0.12 4.34
CA ASP A 223 -4.32 -0.39 3.74
C ASP A 223 -3.24 -0.55 4.82
N LYS A 224 -2.42 -1.61 4.68
CA LYS A 224 -1.38 -1.98 5.65
C LYS A 224 -0.33 -0.88 5.83
N HIS A 225 -0.13 -0.01 4.83
CA HIS A 225 0.84 1.09 4.89
C HIS A 225 0.32 2.28 5.68
N CYS A 226 -0.99 2.35 5.97
CA CYS A 226 -1.55 3.41 6.81
C CYS A 226 -1.20 3.17 8.28
N LYS A 227 -0.38 4.05 8.87
CA LYS A 227 0.13 3.94 10.25
C LYS A 227 -0.34 5.07 11.16
N LEU A 228 -1.55 5.58 10.93
CA LEU A 228 -2.15 6.66 11.72
C LEU A 228 -2.39 6.23 13.16
N ASN A 229 -2.03 7.10 14.09
CA ASN A 229 -2.35 6.97 15.52
C ASN A 229 -3.58 7.77 15.92
N THR A 230 -3.77 8.94 15.32
CA THR A 230 -4.89 9.81 15.64
C THR A 230 -5.68 10.13 14.40
N LEU A 231 -6.98 9.86 14.42
CA LEU A 231 -7.92 10.25 13.37
C LEU A 231 -9.02 11.14 13.96
N MET A 232 -9.12 12.36 13.46
CA MET A 232 -10.17 13.31 13.85
C MET A 232 -11.14 13.51 12.68
N LEU A 233 -12.39 13.15 12.91
CA LEU A 233 -13.48 13.16 11.92
C LEU A 233 -14.68 13.96 12.43
N ASN A 234 -14.46 14.95 13.30
CA ASN A 234 -15.53 15.70 13.91
C ASN A 234 -16.37 16.46 12.90
N ASN A 235 -17.67 16.59 13.16
CA ASN A 235 -18.56 17.45 12.38
C ASN A 235 -18.53 17.16 10.87
N ASN A 236 -18.63 15.87 10.47
CA ASN A 236 -18.49 15.43 9.08
C ASN A 236 -19.76 14.83 8.47
N CYS A 237 -20.91 14.93 9.15
CA CYS A 237 -22.17 14.32 8.70
C CYS A 237 -22.08 12.79 8.55
N ILE A 238 -21.22 12.13 9.33
CA ILE A 238 -21.12 10.67 9.38
C ILE A 238 -22.34 10.10 10.12
N THR A 239 -22.88 9.00 9.62
CA THR A 239 -24.01 8.27 10.22
C THR A 239 -23.59 6.85 10.60
N GLU A 240 -24.55 5.99 10.90
CA GLU A 240 -24.33 4.56 11.12
C GLU A 240 -23.66 3.85 9.92
N GLU A 241 -23.88 4.32 8.69
CA GLU A 241 -23.27 3.71 7.49
C GLU A 241 -21.76 3.95 7.46
N GLY A 242 -21.30 5.19 7.67
CA GLY A 242 -19.87 5.47 7.76
C GLY A 242 -19.19 4.81 8.97
N CYS A 243 -19.93 4.51 10.05
CA CYS A 243 -19.41 3.68 11.15
C CYS A 243 -19.08 2.25 10.71
N VAL A 244 -19.87 1.65 9.82
CA VAL A 244 -19.57 0.32 9.26
C VAL A 244 -18.23 0.36 8.51
N ALA A 245 -18.02 1.39 7.69
CA ALA A 245 -16.79 1.57 6.93
C ALA A 245 -15.56 1.70 7.86
N LEU A 246 -15.67 2.53 8.92
CA LEU A 246 -14.62 2.74 9.91
C LEU A 246 -14.31 1.47 10.70
N THR A 247 -15.33 0.77 11.19
CA THR A 247 -15.14 -0.47 11.95
C THR A 247 -14.50 -1.55 11.09
N SER A 248 -14.95 -1.70 9.83
CA SER A 248 -14.32 -2.61 8.87
C SER A 248 -12.84 -2.27 8.66
N ALA A 249 -12.54 -0.97 8.52
CA ALA A 249 -11.18 -0.51 8.30
C ALA A 249 -10.24 -0.80 9.45
N PHE A 250 -10.64 -0.41 10.66
CA PHE A 250 -9.79 -0.60 11.82
C PHE A 250 -9.76 -2.04 12.31
N ASN A 251 -10.76 -2.88 12.04
CA ASN A 251 -10.62 -4.31 12.28
C ASN A 251 -9.62 -4.99 11.32
N SER A 252 -9.46 -4.46 10.11
CA SER A 252 -8.47 -4.94 9.14
C SER A 252 -7.05 -4.45 9.46
N ASN A 253 -6.92 -3.26 10.06
CA ASN A 253 -5.64 -2.67 10.48
C ASN A 253 -5.70 -2.12 11.93
N PRO A 254 -5.79 -3.00 12.95
CA PRO A 254 -6.17 -2.59 14.32
C PRO A 254 -5.03 -2.03 15.17
N GLN A 255 -3.77 -2.19 14.75
CA GLN A 255 -2.62 -2.04 15.65
C GLN A 255 -2.18 -0.60 15.90
N ASN A 256 -2.56 0.34 15.03
CA ASN A 256 -1.95 1.68 15.04
C ASN A 256 -2.84 2.75 15.68
N LEU A 257 -4.17 2.62 15.60
CA LEU A 257 -5.08 3.68 16.03
C LEU A 257 -5.14 3.77 17.56
N ILE A 258 -4.77 4.94 18.09
CA ILE A 258 -4.73 5.28 19.52
C ILE A 258 -5.87 6.24 19.87
N GLU A 259 -6.18 7.20 18.99
CA GLU A 259 -7.22 8.20 19.21
C GLU A 259 -8.15 8.31 18.02
N LEU A 260 -9.46 8.18 18.27
CA LEU A 260 -10.53 8.36 17.31
C LEU A 260 -11.51 9.41 17.82
N ASP A 261 -11.69 10.47 17.05
CA ASP A 261 -12.64 11.52 17.36
C ASP A 261 -13.74 11.59 16.30
N LEU A 262 -14.95 11.22 16.71
CA LEU A 262 -16.16 11.20 15.89
C LEU A 262 -17.21 12.19 16.38
N SER A 263 -16.81 13.14 17.23
CA SER A 263 -17.73 14.08 17.86
C SER A 263 -18.52 14.92 16.84
N GLY A 264 -19.77 15.25 17.15
CA GLY A 264 -20.64 16.05 16.28
C GLY A 264 -21.11 15.34 15.00
N ASN A 265 -21.05 14.02 14.95
CA ASN A 265 -21.61 13.21 13.86
C ASN A 265 -22.92 12.54 14.30
N LYS A 266 -23.85 12.26 13.38
CA LYS A 266 -25.19 11.75 13.73
C LYS A 266 -25.19 10.22 13.81
N LEU A 267 -24.37 9.67 14.70
CA LEU A 267 -24.17 8.22 14.81
C LEU A 267 -25.40 7.49 15.34
N ARG A 268 -26.11 8.09 16.31
CA ARG A 268 -27.24 7.48 17.02
C ARG A 268 -26.85 6.16 17.71
N ASN A 269 -27.82 5.44 18.26
CA ASN A 269 -27.59 4.14 18.91
C ASN A 269 -27.07 3.10 17.90
N THR A 270 -27.59 3.12 16.67
CA THR A 270 -27.19 2.21 15.59
C THR A 270 -25.73 2.36 15.21
N GLY A 271 -25.20 3.60 15.13
CA GLY A 271 -23.77 3.82 14.89
C GLY A 271 -22.89 3.30 16.03
N ILE A 272 -23.34 3.40 17.28
CA ILE A 272 -22.64 2.81 18.42
C ILE A 272 -22.58 1.29 18.33
N GLU A 273 -23.69 0.63 17.99
CA GLU A 273 -23.69 -0.81 17.71
C GLU A 273 -22.68 -1.20 16.63
N LYS A 274 -22.45 -0.33 15.63
CA LYS A 274 -21.44 -0.58 14.57
C LYS A 274 -20.01 -0.33 15.03
N ILE A 275 -19.78 0.54 16.01
CA ILE A 275 -18.43 0.81 16.57
C ILE A 275 -18.03 -0.24 17.61
N CYS A 276 -18.98 -0.81 18.36
CA CYS A 276 -18.71 -1.81 19.40
C CYS A 276 -17.80 -2.97 18.97
N PRO A 277 -17.94 -3.59 17.78
CA PRO A 277 -17.03 -4.64 17.32
C PRO A 277 -15.56 -4.21 17.23
N LEU A 278 -15.27 -2.92 17.00
CA LEU A 278 -13.90 -2.40 17.05
C LEU A 278 -13.35 -2.40 18.49
N LEU A 279 -14.19 -2.09 19.47
CA LEU A 279 -13.81 -2.03 20.88
C LEU A 279 -13.64 -3.42 21.50
N GLU A 280 -14.38 -4.41 20.98
CA GLU A 280 -14.29 -5.81 21.40
C GLU A 280 -13.11 -6.55 20.74
N ASN A 281 -12.50 -5.97 19.70
CA ASN A 281 -11.34 -6.55 19.03
C ASN A 281 -10.10 -6.50 19.93
N ALA A 282 -9.61 -7.67 20.35
CA ALA A 282 -8.45 -7.81 21.22
C ALA A 282 -7.13 -7.25 20.63
N GLN A 283 -7.07 -7.00 19.32
CA GLN A 283 -5.93 -6.37 18.65
C GLN A 283 -6.04 -4.85 18.56
N CYS A 284 -7.21 -4.28 18.86
CA CYS A 284 -7.45 -2.84 18.82
C CYS A 284 -6.68 -2.15 19.96
N ARG A 285 -5.89 -1.13 19.61
CA ARG A 285 -5.08 -0.35 20.56
C ARG A 285 -5.67 1.02 20.88
N LEU A 286 -6.96 1.20 20.62
CA LEU A 286 -7.62 2.49 20.84
C LEU A 286 -7.63 2.84 22.33
N GLU A 287 -6.97 3.93 22.68
CA GLU A 287 -6.89 4.47 24.03
C GLU A 287 -7.88 5.60 24.26
N LYS A 288 -8.22 6.34 23.21
CA LYS A 288 -9.07 7.53 23.29
C LYS A 288 -10.19 7.48 22.27
N LEU A 289 -11.42 7.51 22.75
CA LEU A 289 -12.61 7.54 21.91
C LEU A 289 -13.46 8.74 22.29
N LYS A 290 -13.69 9.62 21.31
CA LYS A 290 -14.51 10.81 21.49
C LYS A 290 -15.75 10.71 20.61
N LEU A 291 -16.89 10.77 21.29
CA LEU A 291 -18.24 10.56 20.75
C LEU A 291 -19.18 11.67 21.27
N SER A 292 -18.65 12.87 21.49
CA SER A 292 -19.45 13.99 21.98
C SER A 292 -20.48 14.42 20.94
N ASP A 293 -21.68 14.81 21.38
CA ASP A 293 -22.74 15.30 20.51
C ASP A 293 -23.09 14.34 19.35
N CYS A 294 -23.14 13.03 19.63
CA CYS A 294 -23.36 11.97 18.62
C CYS A 294 -24.81 11.46 18.51
N CYS A 295 -25.76 12.16 19.16
CA CYS A 295 -27.16 11.75 19.29
C CYS A 295 -27.37 10.37 19.95
N ILE A 296 -26.50 10.00 20.90
CA ILE A 296 -26.58 8.73 21.63
C ILE A 296 -27.61 8.85 22.75
N THR A 297 -28.51 7.88 22.85
CA THR A 297 -29.49 7.78 23.94
C THR A 297 -29.14 6.66 24.92
N GLU A 298 -29.95 6.49 25.97
CA GLU A 298 -29.76 5.48 27.02
C GLU A 298 -29.45 4.07 26.49
N GLU A 299 -30.13 3.64 25.43
CA GLU A 299 -29.88 2.34 24.79
C GLU A 299 -28.48 2.25 24.17
N GLY A 300 -28.02 3.31 23.50
CA GLY A 300 -26.67 3.37 22.95
C GLY A 300 -25.60 3.33 24.05
N TYR A 301 -25.83 4.01 25.18
CA TYR A 301 -24.93 3.91 26.35
C TYR A 301 -24.88 2.48 26.92
N LYS A 302 -26.02 1.80 27.02
CA LYS A 302 -26.07 0.41 27.49
C LYS A 302 -25.27 -0.52 26.57
N THR A 303 -25.39 -0.35 25.27
CA THR A 303 -24.61 -1.12 24.28
C THR A 303 -23.12 -0.83 24.41
N LEU A 304 -22.73 0.44 24.40
CA LEU A 304 -21.33 0.86 24.52
C LEU A 304 -20.68 0.33 25.81
N THR A 305 -21.37 0.51 26.94
CA THR A 305 -20.84 0.08 28.24
C THR A 305 -20.71 -1.42 28.37
N SER A 306 -21.56 -2.19 27.69
CA SER A 306 -21.45 -3.65 27.66
C SER A 306 -20.20 -4.09 26.88
N SER A 307 -19.94 -3.50 25.72
CA SER A 307 -18.75 -3.79 24.91
C SER A 307 -17.45 -3.36 25.59
N LEU A 308 -17.47 -2.27 26.35
CA LEU A 308 -16.27 -1.79 27.06
C LEU A 308 -15.85 -2.68 28.24
N LYS A 309 -16.69 -3.61 28.70
CA LYS A 309 -16.31 -4.56 29.78
C LYS A 309 -15.21 -5.53 29.36
N SER A 310 -15.10 -5.84 28.06
CA SER A 310 -14.04 -6.68 27.50
C SER A 310 -12.84 -5.85 26.99
N ASN A 311 -12.97 -4.52 26.93
CA ASN A 311 -11.91 -3.63 26.49
C ASN A 311 -10.99 -3.27 27.68
N SER A 312 -9.68 -3.42 27.48
CA SER A 312 -8.66 -3.13 28.49
C SER A 312 -7.69 -2.01 28.09
N HIS A 313 -7.92 -1.37 26.94
CA HIS A 313 -7.00 -0.39 26.36
C HIS A 313 -7.54 1.04 26.39
N LEU A 314 -8.86 1.22 26.37
CA LEU A 314 -9.48 2.54 26.40
C LEU A 314 -9.28 3.18 27.77
N THR A 315 -8.69 4.37 27.77
CA THR A 315 -8.40 5.16 28.99
C THR A 315 -9.13 6.50 28.99
N GLU A 316 -9.55 6.99 27.82
CA GLU A 316 -10.29 8.25 27.68
C GLU A 316 -11.53 8.01 26.83
N LEU A 317 -12.71 8.32 27.40
CA LEU A 317 -13.99 8.24 26.72
C LEU A 317 -14.74 9.56 26.89
N ASP A 318 -14.94 10.29 25.80
CA ASP A 318 -15.71 11.54 25.80
C ASP A 318 -17.10 11.31 25.21
N LEU A 319 -18.13 11.52 26.04
CA LEU A 319 -19.54 11.31 25.69
C LEU A 319 -20.40 12.55 25.96
N ARG A 320 -19.78 13.73 26.11
CA ARG A 320 -20.49 14.98 26.40
C ARG A 320 -21.55 15.28 25.33
N GLY A 321 -22.63 15.99 25.70
CA GLY A 321 -23.67 16.37 24.73
C GLY A 321 -24.58 15.24 24.25
N ASN A 322 -24.55 14.07 24.90
CA ASN A 322 -25.47 12.96 24.65
C ASN A 322 -26.48 12.77 25.79
N HIS A 323 -27.41 11.82 25.65
CA HIS A 323 -28.53 11.60 26.58
C HIS A 323 -28.44 10.21 27.26
N PRO A 324 -27.67 10.05 28.34
CA PRO A 324 -27.39 8.73 28.93
C PRO A 324 -28.60 8.05 29.61
N GLY A 325 -29.62 8.81 30.02
CA GLY A 325 -30.71 8.26 30.85
C GLY A 325 -30.20 7.68 32.17
N GLN A 326 -31.05 6.95 32.89
CA GLN A 326 -30.66 6.37 34.19
C GLN A 326 -29.71 5.19 33.99
N SER A 327 -30.08 4.22 33.16
CA SER A 327 -29.30 2.99 33.02
C SER A 327 -27.95 3.22 32.32
N GLY A 328 -27.85 4.21 31.44
CA GLY A 328 -26.57 4.60 30.85
C GLY A 328 -25.60 5.18 31.88
N VAL A 329 -26.08 5.99 32.84
CA VAL A 329 -25.25 6.50 33.94
C VAL A 329 -24.79 5.36 34.86
N GLU A 330 -25.69 4.44 35.21
CA GLU A 330 -25.34 3.25 36.00
C GLU A 330 -24.26 2.40 35.31
N GLY A 331 -24.38 2.18 34.00
CA GLY A 331 -23.39 1.45 33.21
C GLY A 331 -22.00 2.11 33.18
N LEU A 332 -21.92 3.44 33.12
CA LEU A 332 -20.66 4.18 33.17
C LEU A 332 -19.99 4.09 34.55
N ILE A 333 -20.77 4.16 35.63
CA ILE A 333 -20.27 4.02 37.00
C ILE A 333 -19.64 2.63 37.19
N ASP A 334 -20.31 1.59 36.67
CA ASP A 334 -19.80 0.22 36.73
C ASP A 334 -18.49 0.05 35.96
N LEU A 335 -18.35 0.67 34.78
CA LEU A 335 -17.07 0.70 34.05
C LEU A 335 -15.96 1.39 34.83
N GLN A 336 -16.24 2.57 35.40
CA GLN A 336 -15.23 3.35 36.11
C GLN A 336 -14.69 2.60 37.34
N ARG A 337 -15.56 1.86 38.04
CA ARG A 337 -15.15 0.97 39.14
C ARG A 337 -14.23 -0.14 38.66
N GLY A 338 -14.47 -0.67 37.46
CA GLY A 338 -13.62 -1.69 36.83
C GLY A 338 -12.27 -1.18 36.35
N TRP A 339 -12.17 0.07 35.88
CA TRP A 339 -10.90 0.68 35.41
C TRP A 339 -9.98 1.17 36.54
N MET A 340 -10.50 1.33 37.76
CA MET A 340 -9.73 1.75 38.94
C MET A 340 -9.14 0.57 39.76
N LEU A 341 -9.44 -0.67 39.39
CA LEU A 341 -8.95 -1.92 40.01
C LEU A 341 -7.87 -2.56 39.15
#